data_AF-A0A4P7N1X5-F1
#
_entry.id   AF-A0A4P7N1X5-F1
#
_cell.length_a   1.000
_cell.length_b   1.000
_cell.length_c   1.000
_cell.angle_alpha   90.00
_cell.angle_beta   90.00
_cell.angle_gamma   90.00
#
_symmetry.space_group_name_H-M   'P 1'
#
loop_
_entity.id
_entity.type
_entity.pdbx_description
1 polymer ?
#
loop_
_entity_poly.entity_id
_entity_poly.type
_entity_poly.pdbx_seq_one_letter_code
_entity_poly.pdbx_strand_id
1 'polypeptide(L)'
;MLYTHSFSCLAVPALFACQAWAQQTFTIAGGQVYTPGIVIWNAPQPGTPLGGETLHVSLDVTANGKLNLPPYVPESPTQIHNITMFLYSRDTGLNLTVNNGSAEIPGSERLIMSQQPGSTVKHINWPWPECLVGDGQPRGADDRRGTYNISIRQNFRLNGQEHYTIFDVPISVTNRIEGGGRLRPSCESLNNPLLSESEVNARTANDVGILFAPGDATQVQFIPSKDKDKDLPDNGLGPPRRSGAQGLGSGTVIGWAGWALWTAWVGVILSLVL
;
A
#
# COMPACT_ATOMS: atom_id res chain seq x y z
N MET A 1 -12.93 68.04 21.19
CA MET A 1 -13.90 66.94 21.13
C MET A 1 -13.54 66.05 19.94
N LEU A 2 -13.21 64.78 20.22
CA LEU A 2 -13.33 63.56 19.40
C LEU A 2 -12.79 63.57 17.95
N TYR A 3 -12.09 62.57 17.41
CA TYR A 3 -11.46 61.33 17.89
C TYR A 3 -10.69 60.84 16.64
N THR A 4 -9.36 60.70 16.69
CA THR A 4 -8.59 60.08 15.61
C THR A 4 -8.57 58.57 15.82
N HIS A 5 -9.22 57.81 14.93
CA HIS A 5 -9.08 56.35 14.88
C HIS A 5 -8.26 55.95 13.65
N SER A 6 -6.98 55.66 13.88
CA SER A 6 -6.17 54.83 13.01
C SER A 6 -6.68 53.40 13.09
N PHE A 7 -7.31 52.89 12.03
CA PHE A 7 -7.55 51.46 11.87
C PHE A 7 -6.33 50.83 11.17
N SER A 8 -5.32 50.48 11.96
CA SER A 8 -4.32 49.51 11.54
C SER A 8 -4.95 48.12 11.65
N CYS A 9 -5.55 47.62 10.57
CA CYS A 9 -5.92 46.21 10.48
C CYS A 9 -4.64 45.40 10.33
N LEU A 10 -4.21 44.79 11.43
CA LEU A 10 -3.17 43.77 11.48
C LEU A 10 -3.50 42.67 10.47
N ALA A 11 -2.70 42.56 9.41
CA ALA A 11 -2.66 41.38 8.58
C ALA A 11 -2.11 40.24 9.44
N VAL A 12 -2.98 39.34 9.89
CA VAL A 12 -2.58 38.06 10.48
C VAL A 12 -1.99 37.23 9.35
N PRO A 13 -0.68 36.90 9.36
CA PRO A 13 -0.17 35.93 8.40
C PRO A 13 -0.79 34.58 8.78
N ALA A 14 -1.70 34.09 7.92
CA ALA A 14 -2.17 32.72 7.99
C ALA A 14 -0.94 31.81 7.88
N LEU A 15 -0.54 31.24 9.02
CA LEU A 15 0.43 30.16 9.07
C LEU A 15 -0.17 28.99 8.28
N PHE A 16 0.25 28.84 7.03
CA PHE A 16 0.13 27.57 6.33
C PHE A 16 0.88 26.54 7.15
N ALA A 17 0.16 25.76 7.95
CA ALA A 17 0.66 24.51 8.45
C ALA A 17 0.96 23.65 7.21
N CYS A 18 2.20 23.66 6.76
CA CYS A 18 2.71 22.59 5.93
C CYS A 18 2.53 21.33 6.78
N GLN A 19 1.48 20.56 6.50
CA GLN A 19 1.36 19.22 7.04
C GLN A 19 2.58 18.47 6.52
N ALA A 20 3.60 18.34 7.38
CA ALA A 20 4.76 17.54 7.10
C ALA A 20 4.27 16.09 7.13
N TRP A 21 3.94 15.55 5.96
CA TRP A 21 3.83 14.11 5.79
C TRP A 21 5.18 13.58 6.27
N ALA A 22 5.19 12.69 7.26
CA ALA A 22 6.35 11.85 7.48
C ALA A 22 6.65 11.21 6.11
N GLN A 23 7.76 11.59 5.47
CA GLN A 23 8.07 11.14 4.11
C GLN A 23 8.41 9.66 4.17
N GLN A 24 7.39 8.81 4.09
CA GLN A 24 7.58 7.39 3.86
C GLN A 24 8.22 7.24 2.48
N THR A 25 9.43 6.68 2.45
CA THR A 25 10.11 6.40 1.18
C THR A 25 9.58 5.08 0.63
N PHE A 26 9.03 5.11 -0.58
CA PHE A 26 8.49 3.92 -1.25
C PHE A 26 9.55 3.29 -2.15
N THR A 27 9.68 1.96 -2.07
CA THR A 27 10.45 1.20 -3.06
C THR A 27 9.48 0.75 -4.14
N ILE A 28 9.53 1.40 -5.30
CA ILE A 28 8.60 1.14 -6.41
C ILE A 28 9.38 0.60 -7.61
N ALA A 29 8.95 -0.53 -8.16
CA ALA A 29 9.47 -1.04 -9.43
C ALA A 29 8.37 -1.79 -10.19
N GLY A 30 8.35 -1.63 -11.52
CA GLY A 30 7.33 -2.28 -12.37
C GLY A 30 5.89 -1.87 -12.03
N GLY A 31 5.69 -0.70 -11.41
CA GLY A 31 4.37 -0.25 -10.94
C GLY A 31 3.93 -0.89 -9.61
N GLN A 32 4.76 -1.72 -9.00
CA GLN A 32 4.48 -2.33 -7.70
C GLN A 32 5.25 -1.62 -6.58
N VAL A 33 4.65 -1.56 -5.40
CA VAL A 33 5.23 -1.01 -4.18
C VAL A 33 5.64 -2.17 -3.29
N TYR A 34 6.95 -2.27 -3.02
CA TYR A 34 7.49 -3.27 -2.12
C TYR A 34 7.32 -2.84 -0.67
N THR A 35 6.87 -3.77 0.16
CA THR A 35 6.58 -3.52 1.57
C THR A 35 7.65 -4.17 2.45
N PRO A 36 7.70 -3.82 3.75
CA PRO A 36 8.51 -4.55 4.70
C PRO A 36 8.04 -6.00 4.95
N GLY A 37 6.88 -6.40 4.42
CA GLY A 37 6.33 -7.74 4.60
C GLY A 37 6.41 -8.60 3.35
N ILE A 38 5.74 -9.75 3.43
CA ILE A 38 5.78 -10.78 2.40
C ILE A 38 4.87 -10.50 1.19
N VAL A 39 3.95 -9.54 1.32
CA VAL A 39 3.09 -9.12 0.21
C VAL A 39 3.63 -7.91 -0.50
N ILE A 40 3.34 -7.84 -1.79
CA ILE A 40 3.68 -6.70 -2.65
C ILE A 40 2.38 -5.96 -2.97
N TRP A 41 2.42 -4.64 -2.81
CA TRP A 41 1.28 -3.79 -3.05
C TRP A 41 1.23 -3.34 -4.51
N ASN A 42 0.15 -3.67 -5.22
CA ASN A 42 0.01 -3.34 -6.64
C ASN A 42 -0.77 -2.04 -6.87
N ALA A 43 -1.82 -1.81 -6.08
CA ALA A 43 -2.68 -0.65 -6.24
C ALA A 43 -3.48 -0.35 -4.96
N PRO A 44 -3.89 0.91 -4.74
CA PRO A 44 -3.60 2.13 -5.52
C PRO A 44 -2.15 2.65 -5.39
N GLN A 45 -1.69 3.51 -6.30
CA GLN A 45 -0.39 4.17 -6.09
C GLN A 45 -0.44 5.15 -4.90
N PRO A 46 0.67 5.35 -4.16
CA PRO A 46 0.74 6.37 -3.13
C PRO A 46 0.32 7.76 -3.66
N GLY A 47 -0.50 8.48 -2.88
CA GLY A 47 -1.03 9.80 -3.21
C GLY A 47 -2.23 9.80 -4.16
N THR A 48 -2.76 8.64 -4.57
CA THR A 48 -3.87 8.58 -5.52
C THR A 48 -5.15 9.20 -4.92
N PRO A 49 -5.84 10.12 -5.62
CA PRO A 49 -7.19 10.53 -5.28
C PRO A 49 -8.19 9.44 -5.66
N LEU A 50 -9.00 9.02 -4.69
CA LEU A 50 -9.91 7.89 -4.81
C LEU A 50 -11.36 8.31 -4.54
N GLY A 51 -12.27 7.52 -5.12
CA GLY A 51 -13.72 7.69 -5.08
C GLY A 51 -14.39 6.51 -5.79
N GLY A 52 -15.56 6.72 -6.38
CA GLY A 52 -16.34 5.70 -7.09
C GLY A 52 -17.23 4.85 -6.17
N GLU A 53 -17.62 3.66 -6.62
CA GLU A 53 -18.47 2.77 -5.83
C GLU A 53 -17.70 2.12 -4.66
N THR A 54 -16.50 1.62 -4.94
CA THR A 54 -15.66 0.86 -4.01
C THR A 54 -14.22 1.36 -4.01
N LEU A 55 -13.54 1.22 -2.88
CA LEU A 55 -12.09 1.26 -2.78
C LEU A 55 -11.52 -0.04 -3.38
N HIS A 56 -10.78 0.09 -4.48
CA HIS A 56 -10.11 -1.02 -5.15
C HIS A 56 -8.66 -1.13 -4.68
N VAL A 57 -8.30 -2.24 -4.06
CA VAL A 57 -6.93 -2.54 -3.61
C VAL A 57 -6.47 -3.86 -4.24
N SER A 58 -5.19 -3.94 -4.62
CA SER A 58 -4.59 -5.13 -5.20
C SER A 58 -3.26 -5.47 -4.52
N LEU A 59 -3.10 -6.74 -4.13
CA LEU A 59 -1.92 -7.27 -3.42
C LEU A 59 -1.44 -8.55 -4.09
N ASP A 60 -0.14 -8.71 -4.32
CA ASP A 60 0.47 -10.01 -4.59
C ASP A 60 0.87 -10.67 -3.27
N VAL A 61 0.39 -11.90 -3.04
CA VAL A 61 0.59 -12.64 -1.77
C VAL A 61 1.57 -13.82 -1.90
N THR A 62 2.46 -13.76 -2.90
CA THR A 62 3.37 -14.86 -3.26
C THR A 62 4.84 -14.54 -3.04
N ALA A 63 5.18 -13.49 -2.28
CA ALA A 63 6.58 -13.10 -2.06
C ALA A 63 7.33 -12.91 -3.39
N ASN A 64 6.71 -12.21 -4.35
CA ASN A 64 7.21 -12.08 -5.72
C ASN A 64 7.35 -13.43 -6.45
N GLY A 65 6.34 -14.30 -6.34
CA GLY A 65 6.32 -15.64 -6.94
C GLY A 65 7.18 -16.70 -6.24
N LYS A 66 7.79 -16.39 -5.08
CA LYS A 66 8.66 -17.30 -4.33
C LYS A 66 7.93 -18.16 -3.28
N LEU A 67 6.73 -17.76 -2.87
CA LEU A 67 5.88 -18.48 -1.92
C LEU A 67 4.65 -19.06 -2.63
N ASN A 68 4.34 -20.33 -2.36
CA ASN A 68 3.13 -20.97 -2.87
C ASN A 68 1.86 -20.37 -2.22
N LEU A 69 0.71 -20.57 -2.85
CA LEU A 69 -0.56 -20.18 -2.22
C LEU A 69 -0.95 -21.14 -1.08
N PRO A 70 -1.73 -20.66 -0.08
CA PRO A 70 -2.29 -21.52 0.95
C PRO A 70 -3.23 -22.60 0.35
N PRO A 71 -3.50 -23.70 1.08
CA PRO A 71 -3.08 -23.96 2.46
C PRO A 71 -1.60 -24.31 2.58
N TYR A 72 -0.95 -23.74 3.59
CA TYR A 72 0.42 -24.07 3.98
C TYR A 72 0.40 -25.28 4.90
N VAL A 73 1.41 -26.16 4.79
CA VAL A 73 1.62 -27.16 5.84
C VAL A 73 2.02 -26.45 7.14
N PRO A 74 1.52 -26.86 8.33
CA PRO A 74 1.76 -26.16 9.59
C PRO A 74 3.25 -25.92 9.91
N GLU A 75 4.13 -26.81 9.46
CA GLU A 75 5.58 -26.77 9.66
C GLU A 75 6.33 -25.97 8.58
N SER A 76 5.63 -25.39 7.60
CA SER A 76 6.27 -24.67 6.48
C SER A 76 7.09 -23.48 6.98
N PRO A 77 8.41 -23.42 6.79
CA PRO A 77 9.25 -22.36 7.35
C PRO A 77 8.78 -20.95 6.98
N THR A 78 8.13 -20.79 5.83
CA THR A 78 7.46 -19.56 5.43
C THR A 78 5.97 -19.78 5.24
N GLN A 79 5.15 -18.90 5.82
CA GLN A 79 3.70 -18.89 5.64
C GLN A 79 3.08 -17.54 6.02
N ILE A 80 1.96 -17.21 5.40
CA ILE A 80 1.14 -16.05 5.78
C ILE A 80 0.11 -16.50 6.82
N HIS A 81 0.13 -15.91 8.02
CA HIS A 81 -0.86 -16.20 9.06
C HIS A 81 -2.10 -15.34 8.90
N ASN A 82 -1.91 -14.03 8.74
CA ASN A 82 -3.01 -13.12 8.41
C ASN A 82 -2.51 -11.89 7.63
N ILE A 83 -3.46 -11.25 6.96
CA ILE A 83 -3.34 -9.88 6.47
C ILE A 83 -4.60 -9.16 6.91
N THR A 84 -4.43 -8.00 7.52
CA THR A 84 -5.52 -7.09 7.88
C THR A 84 -5.27 -5.73 7.26
N MET A 85 -6.34 -4.99 7.00
CA MET A 85 -6.25 -3.70 6.34
C MET A 85 -7.18 -2.70 7.01
N PHE A 86 -6.72 -1.47 7.15
CA PHE A 86 -7.45 -0.37 7.73
C PHE A 86 -7.35 0.87 6.86
N LEU A 87 -8.41 1.65 6.79
CA LEU A 87 -8.42 2.99 6.22
C LEU A 87 -8.48 3.97 7.39
N TYR A 88 -7.39 4.70 7.65
CA TYR A 88 -7.34 5.59 8.80
C TYR A 88 -6.90 7.01 8.44
N SER A 89 -7.38 7.98 9.21
CA SER A 89 -6.95 9.37 9.15
C SER A 89 -6.87 9.96 10.54
N ARG A 90 -5.72 10.55 10.86
CA ARG A 90 -5.54 11.29 12.11
C ARG A 90 -6.31 12.61 12.09
N ASP A 91 -6.49 13.20 10.92
CA ASP A 91 -7.20 14.48 10.75
C ASP A 91 -8.69 14.31 11.04
N THR A 92 -9.31 13.23 10.56
CA THR A 92 -10.76 12.97 10.78
C THR A 92 -11.04 12.10 12.00
N GLY A 93 -9.99 11.56 12.65
CA GLY A 93 -10.11 10.60 13.76
C GLY A 93 -10.71 9.23 13.40
N LEU A 94 -10.77 8.87 12.11
CA LEU A 94 -11.37 7.61 11.66
C LEU A 94 -10.31 6.52 11.52
N ASN A 95 -10.69 5.28 11.85
CA ASN A 95 -9.89 4.08 11.65
C ASN A 95 -10.80 2.91 11.26
N LEU A 96 -11.06 2.76 9.97
CA LEU A 96 -12.09 1.86 9.45
C LEU A 96 -11.48 0.53 9.01
N THR A 97 -12.07 -0.58 9.42
CA THR A 97 -11.66 -1.91 8.91
C THR A 97 -11.98 -2.02 7.41
N VAL A 98 -10.99 -2.44 6.62
CA VAL A 98 -11.13 -2.67 5.17
C VAL A 98 -11.09 -4.17 4.89
N ASN A 99 -12.25 -4.77 4.63
CA ASN A 99 -12.40 -6.17 4.25
C ASN A 99 -13.61 -6.35 3.31
N ASN A 100 -13.54 -7.25 2.33
CA ASN A 100 -14.71 -7.54 1.46
C ASN A 100 -15.79 -8.38 2.16
N GLY A 101 -15.73 -8.55 3.48
CA GLY A 101 -16.80 -9.21 4.21
C GLY A 101 -17.90 -8.21 4.56
N SER A 102 -19.14 -8.68 4.66
CA SER A 102 -20.15 -7.91 5.36
C SER A 102 -19.67 -7.69 6.80
N ALA A 103 -19.73 -6.45 7.28
CA ALA A 103 -19.42 -6.09 8.68
C ALA A 103 -20.25 -6.90 9.70
N GLU A 104 -21.29 -7.60 9.23
CA GLU A 104 -22.19 -8.45 10.02
C GLU A 104 -21.68 -9.90 10.21
N ILE A 105 -20.56 -10.30 9.60
CA ILE A 105 -20.03 -11.67 9.73
C ILE A 105 -18.79 -11.66 10.65
N PRO A 106 -18.86 -12.26 11.86
CA PRO A 106 -17.71 -12.45 12.74
C PRO A 106 -16.58 -13.22 12.02
N GLY A 107 -15.35 -12.71 12.04
CA GLY A 107 -14.20 -13.32 11.35
C GLY A 107 -13.94 -12.79 9.93
N SER A 108 -14.71 -11.81 9.47
CA SER A 108 -14.60 -11.26 8.12
C SER A 108 -13.29 -10.50 7.86
N GLU A 109 -12.64 -9.98 8.90
CA GLU A 109 -11.30 -9.36 8.88
C GLU A 109 -10.19 -10.32 8.43
N ARG A 110 -10.43 -11.64 8.51
CA ARG A 110 -9.49 -12.69 8.08
C ARG A 110 -9.65 -13.08 6.60
N LEU A 111 -10.55 -12.40 5.87
CA LEU A 111 -10.97 -12.84 4.54
C LEU A 111 -10.07 -12.39 3.40
N ILE A 112 -9.08 -11.51 3.60
CA ILE A 112 -8.21 -11.08 2.48
C ILE A 112 -7.57 -12.30 1.79
N MET A 113 -7.11 -13.27 2.59
CA MET A 113 -6.50 -14.49 2.06
C MET A 113 -7.51 -15.51 1.54
N SER A 114 -8.79 -15.45 1.95
CA SER A 114 -9.85 -16.32 1.42
C SER A 114 -10.50 -15.77 0.14
N GLN A 115 -10.28 -14.49 -0.17
CA GLN A 115 -10.73 -13.89 -1.42
C GLN A 115 -9.95 -14.47 -2.60
N GLN A 116 -10.66 -14.66 -3.71
CA GLN A 116 -10.10 -15.20 -4.96
C GLN A 116 -9.23 -16.45 -4.73
N PRO A 117 -9.81 -17.58 -4.27
CA PRO A 117 -9.08 -18.82 -4.05
C PRO A 117 -8.26 -19.21 -5.29
N GLY A 118 -7.00 -19.59 -5.11
CA GLY A 118 -6.09 -19.95 -6.20
C GLY A 118 -5.44 -18.77 -6.95
N SER A 119 -5.81 -17.51 -6.65
CA SER A 119 -5.13 -16.33 -7.23
C SER A 119 -3.92 -15.89 -6.41
N THR A 120 -2.81 -15.59 -7.11
CA THR A 120 -1.60 -14.96 -6.56
C THR A 120 -1.81 -13.50 -6.20
N VAL A 121 -2.77 -12.85 -6.86
CA VAL A 121 -3.17 -11.47 -6.61
C VAL A 121 -4.54 -11.44 -5.94
N LYS A 122 -4.64 -10.71 -4.82
CA LYS A 122 -5.89 -10.47 -4.10
C LYS A 122 -6.43 -9.09 -4.45
N HIS A 123 -7.65 -9.05 -4.96
CA HIS A 123 -8.39 -7.83 -5.25
C HIS A 123 -9.44 -7.61 -4.18
N ILE A 124 -9.30 -6.51 -3.44
CA ILE A 124 -10.26 -6.04 -2.45
C ILE A 124 -11.08 -4.92 -3.10
N ASN A 125 -12.41 -5.03 -3.05
CA ASN A 125 -13.38 -4.11 -3.63
C ASN A 125 -14.30 -3.67 -2.50
N TRP A 126 -13.77 -2.82 -1.62
CA TRP A 126 -14.45 -2.47 -0.38
C TRP A 126 -15.44 -1.33 -0.60
N PRO A 127 -16.74 -1.48 -0.30
CA PRO A 127 -17.70 -0.40 -0.47
C PRO A 127 -17.37 0.77 0.46
N TRP A 128 -17.27 1.97 -0.12
CA TRP A 128 -17.10 3.16 0.70
C TRP A 128 -18.26 3.30 1.69
N PRO A 129 -18.00 3.56 2.98
CA PRO A 129 -19.02 3.70 3.99
C PRO A 129 -19.71 5.06 3.88
N GLU A 130 -20.89 5.16 4.50
CA GLU A 130 -21.80 6.31 4.32
C GLU A 130 -21.16 7.66 4.65
N CYS A 131 -20.31 7.75 5.68
CA CYS A 131 -19.70 9.02 6.07
C CYS A 131 -18.65 9.55 5.08
N LEU A 132 -18.19 8.73 4.12
CA LEU A 132 -17.24 9.15 3.08
C LEU A 132 -17.93 9.56 1.76
N VAL A 133 -19.25 9.43 1.68
CA VAL A 133 -20.06 9.89 0.53
C VAL A 133 -19.90 11.39 0.34
N GLY A 134 -19.71 11.82 -0.90
CA GLY A 134 -19.52 13.24 -1.23
C GLY A 134 -18.62 13.45 -2.43
N ASP A 135 -18.30 14.71 -2.71
CA ASP A 135 -17.45 15.11 -3.84
C ASP A 135 -16.58 16.33 -3.51
N GLY A 136 -15.30 16.28 -3.92
CA GLY A 136 -14.30 17.32 -3.73
C GLY A 136 -13.49 17.24 -2.43
N GLN A 137 -12.80 18.34 -2.12
CA GLN A 137 -11.98 18.51 -0.92
C GLN A 137 -12.85 18.70 0.34
N PRO A 138 -12.32 18.40 1.54
CA PRO A 138 -13.02 18.66 2.79
C PRO A 138 -13.40 20.13 2.92
N ARG A 139 -14.65 20.40 3.33
CA ARG A 139 -15.18 21.78 3.41
C ARG A 139 -15.17 22.38 4.81
N GLY A 140 -14.79 21.62 5.83
CA GLY A 140 -14.76 22.04 7.22
C GLY A 140 -14.25 20.93 8.13
N ALA A 141 -14.14 21.23 9.43
CA ALA A 141 -13.60 20.30 10.42
C ALA A 141 -14.45 19.03 10.62
N ASP A 142 -15.75 19.09 10.33
CA ASP A 142 -16.67 17.96 10.45
C ASP A 142 -16.69 17.07 9.20
N ASP A 143 -16.00 17.47 8.13
CA ASP A 143 -15.91 16.69 6.90
C ASP A 143 -15.02 15.46 7.14
N ARG A 144 -15.58 14.29 6.84
CA ARG A 144 -14.86 13.01 6.98
C ARG A 144 -14.06 12.68 5.73
N ARG A 145 -13.98 13.56 4.73
CA ARG A 145 -13.21 13.33 3.50
C ARG A 145 -11.82 13.99 3.60
N GLY A 146 -10.91 13.67 2.69
CA GLY A 146 -9.55 14.23 2.70
C GLY A 146 -8.45 13.18 2.75
N THR A 147 -7.40 13.43 3.53
CA THR A 147 -6.19 12.57 3.56
C THR A 147 -6.38 11.34 4.43
N TYR A 148 -6.05 10.18 3.87
CA TYR A 148 -6.11 8.88 4.54
C TYR A 148 -4.88 8.05 4.23
N ASN A 149 -4.58 7.10 5.12
CA ASN A 149 -3.65 6.02 4.87
C ASN A 149 -4.42 4.70 4.80
N ILE A 150 -4.13 3.89 3.77
CA ILE A 150 -4.48 2.48 3.78
C ILE A 150 -3.35 1.73 4.49
N SER A 151 -3.60 1.30 5.73
CA SER A 151 -2.66 0.55 6.54
C SER A 151 -2.82 -0.93 6.33
N ILE A 152 -1.77 -1.59 5.86
CA ILE A 152 -1.71 -3.04 5.72
C ILE A 152 -0.91 -3.58 6.89
N ARG A 153 -1.48 -4.51 7.63
CA ARG A 153 -0.79 -5.20 8.71
C ARG A 153 -0.68 -6.67 8.42
N GLN A 154 0.54 -7.18 8.40
CA GLN A 154 0.85 -8.54 7.96
C GLN A 154 1.42 -9.31 9.14
N ASN A 155 0.86 -10.47 9.43
CA ASN A 155 1.43 -11.44 10.35
C ASN A 155 1.87 -12.67 9.54
N PHE A 156 3.17 -12.96 9.52
CA PHE A 156 3.73 -14.03 8.71
C PHE A 156 4.98 -14.62 9.35
N ARG A 157 5.24 -15.88 9.01
CA ARG A 157 6.52 -16.54 9.27
C ARG A 157 7.38 -16.46 8.03
N LEU A 158 8.65 -16.12 8.17
CA LEU A 158 9.66 -16.16 7.11
C LEU A 158 10.85 -16.97 7.61
N ASN A 159 11.15 -18.08 6.92
CA ASN A 159 12.27 -18.98 7.23
C ASN A 159 12.39 -19.37 8.73
N GLY A 160 11.25 -19.61 9.38
CA GLY A 160 11.19 -20.01 10.79
C GLY A 160 11.09 -18.85 11.78
N GLN A 161 11.18 -17.59 11.34
CA GLN A 161 11.04 -16.40 12.19
C GLN A 161 9.66 -15.76 12.01
N GLU A 162 9.02 -15.39 13.11
CA GLU A 162 7.73 -14.70 13.11
C GLU A 162 7.92 -13.20 12.95
N HIS A 163 7.13 -12.59 12.07
CA HIS A 163 7.19 -11.18 11.75
C HIS A 163 5.79 -10.56 11.77
N TYR A 164 5.75 -9.31 12.24
CA TYR A 164 4.58 -8.46 12.15
C TYR A 164 4.98 -7.11 11.58
N THR A 165 4.40 -6.72 10.44
CA THR A 165 4.76 -5.48 9.74
C THR A 165 3.53 -4.60 9.55
N ILE A 166 3.75 -3.29 9.46
CA ILE A 166 2.71 -2.28 9.25
C ILE A 166 3.16 -1.36 8.12
N PHE A 167 2.42 -1.31 7.02
CA PHE A 167 2.78 -0.47 5.89
C PHE A 167 1.61 0.41 5.48
N ASP A 168 1.84 1.72 5.43
CA ASP A 168 0.81 2.70 5.15
C ASP A 168 0.94 3.23 3.73
N VAL A 169 -0.15 3.19 2.96
CA VAL A 169 -0.22 3.77 1.62
C VAL A 169 -1.08 5.03 1.66
N PRO A 170 -0.49 6.23 1.49
CA PRO A 170 -1.23 7.47 1.52
C PRO A 170 -2.16 7.55 0.31
N ILE A 171 -3.37 8.05 0.52
CA ILE A 171 -4.38 8.31 -0.50
C ILE A 171 -5.13 9.60 -0.14
N SER A 172 -5.94 10.11 -1.06
CA SER A 172 -6.93 11.13 -0.73
C SER A 172 -8.34 10.69 -1.14
N VAL A 173 -9.29 10.78 -0.23
CA VAL A 173 -10.71 10.51 -0.49
C VAL A 173 -11.35 11.81 -0.93
N THR A 174 -11.22 12.14 -2.22
CA THR A 174 -11.63 13.44 -2.78
C THR A 174 -12.49 13.29 -4.02
N ASN A 175 -12.26 12.26 -4.84
CA ASN A 175 -13.12 11.98 -6.01
C ASN A 175 -14.52 11.56 -5.57
N ARG A 176 -15.52 11.88 -6.39
CA ARG A 176 -16.93 11.60 -6.12
C ARG A 176 -17.19 10.17 -5.64
N ILE A 177 -17.88 10.04 -4.52
CA ILE A 177 -18.48 8.81 -4.02
C ILE A 177 -19.99 9.05 -3.98
N GLU A 178 -20.73 8.31 -4.79
CA GLU A 178 -22.18 8.48 -4.91
C GLU A 178 -22.92 7.96 -3.68
N GLY A 179 -23.87 8.76 -3.19
CA GLY A 179 -24.83 8.38 -2.16
C GLY A 179 -26.04 7.64 -2.74
N GLY A 180 -26.75 6.89 -1.89
CA GLY A 180 -28.05 6.30 -2.25
C GLY A 180 -28.00 5.02 -3.10
N GLY A 181 -26.82 4.44 -3.37
CA GLY A 181 -26.66 3.16 -4.08
C GLY A 181 -26.05 2.05 -3.22
N ARG A 182 -26.59 0.82 -3.31
CA ARG A 182 -26.23 -0.43 -2.58
C ARG A 182 -26.17 -0.30 -1.05
N LEU A 183 -26.21 -1.45 -0.35
CA LEU A 183 -26.02 -1.54 1.10
C LEU A 183 -24.58 -1.10 1.45
N ARG A 184 -24.37 0.20 1.70
CA ARG A 184 -23.11 0.73 2.24
C ARG A 184 -23.10 0.51 3.75
N PRO A 185 -21.97 0.07 4.34
CA PRO A 185 -21.88 -0.02 5.78
C PRO A 185 -21.87 1.36 6.43
N SER A 186 -22.42 1.47 7.63
CA SER A 186 -22.23 2.66 8.46
C SER A 186 -20.76 2.80 8.85
N CYS A 187 -20.28 4.03 9.05
CA CYS A 187 -18.90 4.22 9.51
C CYS A 187 -18.70 3.66 10.93
N GLU A 188 -19.72 3.75 11.79
CA GLU A 188 -19.67 3.24 13.16
C GLU A 188 -19.43 1.73 13.23
N SER A 189 -20.01 0.95 12.32
CA SER A 189 -19.82 -0.51 12.30
C SER A 189 -18.42 -0.94 11.88
N LEU A 190 -17.69 -0.06 11.19
CA LEU A 190 -16.34 -0.31 10.71
C LEU A 190 -15.26 0.36 11.56
N ASN A 191 -15.64 1.36 12.37
CA ASN A 191 -14.69 2.19 13.07
C ASN A 191 -14.09 1.48 14.28
N ASN A 192 -12.78 1.58 14.38
CA ASN A 192 -11.99 1.08 15.49
C ASN A 192 -11.43 2.25 16.29
N PRO A 193 -10.99 2.02 17.53
CA PRO A 193 -10.14 2.99 18.22
C PRO A 193 -8.92 3.36 17.38
N LEU A 194 -8.63 4.66 17.27
CA LEU A 194 -7.43 5.14 16.61
C LEU A 194 -6.27 5.09 17.61
N LEU A 195 -5.26 4.28 17.30
CA LEU A 195 -4.08 4.11 18.14
C LEU A 195 -3.09 5.28 17.96
N SER A 196 -2.39 5.63 19.04
CA SER A 196 -1.27 6.57 19.00
C SER A 196 -0.07 5.97 18.25
N GLU A 197 0.86 6.83 17.81
CA GLU A 197 2.09 6.38 17.13
C GLU A 197 2.94 5.45 18.01
N SER A 198 2.99 5.72 19.32
CA SER A 198 3.68 4.88 20.30
C SER A 198 3.03 3.51 20.47
N GLU A 199 1.71 3.43 20.38
CA GLU A 199 0.98 2.15 20.48
C GLU A 199 1.12 1.31 19.21
N VAL A 200 1.13 1.95 18.03
CA VAL A 200 1.32 1.26 16.75
C VAL A 200 2.78 0.81 16.59
N ASN A 201 3.73 1.67 16.95
CA ASN A 201 5.18 1.48 16.79
C ASN A 201 5.59 0.83 15.45
N ALA A 202 5.15 1.44 14.34
CA ALA A 202 5.40 0.93 13.00
C ALA A 202 6.90 0.82 12.66
N ARG A 203 7.76 1.64 13.29
CA ARG A 203 9.21 1.54 13.12
C ARG A 203 9.70 0.16 13.55
N THR A 204 9.43 -0.24 14.79
CA THR A 204 9.84 -1.55 15.31
C THR A 204 9.16 -2.70 14.58
N ALA A 205 7.88 -2.55 14.22
CA ALA A 205 7.19 -3.56 13.40
C ALA A 205 7.89 -3.80 12.05
N ASN A 206 8.48 -2.76 11.47
CA ASN A 206 9.12 -2.83 10.16
C ASN A 206 10.64 -3.05 10.20
N ASP A 207 11.20 -3.46 11.34
CA ASP A 207 12.66 -3.65 11.51
C ASP A 207 13.23 -4.71 10.55
N VAL A 208 12.39 -5.58 9.98
CA VAL A 208 12.77 -6.55 8.94
C VAL A 208 13.21 -5.90 7.62
N GLY A 209 12.84 -4.63 7.38
CA GLY A 209 13.18 -3.89 6.17
C GLY A 209 12.36 -4.32 4.94
N ILE A 210 12.57 -3.64 3.80
CA ILE A 210 11.86 -3.94 2.55
C ILE A 210 12.28 -5.30 2.01
N LEU A 211 11.30 -6.15 1.70
CA LEU A 211 11.53 -7.50 1.18
C LEU A 211 11.15 -7.62 -0.30
N PHE A 212 11.84 -8.51 -1.01
CA PHE A 212 11.55 -8.97 -2.37
C PHE A 212 11.63 -7.92 -3.49
N ALA A 213 12.10 -6.70 -3.19
CA ALA A 213 12.39 -5.65 -4.16
C ALA A 213 13.43 -6.09 -5.20
N PRO A 214 13.51 -5.46 -6.39
CA PRO A 214 14.56 -5.78 -7.34
C PRO A 214 15.95 -5.60 -6.73
N GLY A 215 16.79 -6.63 -6.85
CA GLY A 215 18.11 -6.67 -6.22
C GLY A 215 18.12 -7.22 -4.79
N ASP A 216 16.96 -7.47 -4.17
CA ASP A 216 16.86 -8.15 -2.89
C ASP A 216 17.19 -9.65 -3.00
N ALA A 217 17.98 -10.15 -2.05
CA ALA A 217 18.48 -11.51 -2.02
C ALA A 217 17.67 -12.44 -1.09
N THR A 218 16.58 -11.95 -0.49
CA THR A 218 15.75 -12.75 0.42
C THR A 218 15.30 -14.05 -0.23
N GLN A 219 15.64 -15.15 0.44
CA GLN A 219 15.26 -16.52 0.05
C GLN A 219 14.01 -16.95 0.81
N VAL A 220 13.17 -17.75 0.17
CA VAL A 220 11.96 -18.31 0.79
C VAL A 220 12.12 -19.82 0.92
N GLN A 221 12.06 -20.30 2.16
CA GLN A 221 11.98 -21.72 2.47
C GLN A 221 10.52 -22.10 2.65
N PHE A 222 10.06 -23.11 1.92
CA PHE A 222 8.70 -23.63 2.04
C PHE A 222 8.70 -25.15 1.88
N ILE A 223 7.67 -25.79 2.44
CA ILE A 223 7.42 -27.21 2.23
C ILE A 223 6.24 -27.33 1.26
N PRO A 224 6.41 -27.96 0.08
CA PRO A 224 5.30 -28.14 -0.85
C PRO A 224 4.22 -29.05 -0.27
N SER A 225 2.95 -28.65 -0.37
CA SER A 225 1.81 -29.46 0.05
C SER A 225 1.68 -30.70 -0.83
N LYS A 226 1.74 -31.89 -0.24
CA LYS A 226 1.80 -33.19 -0.94
C LYS A 226 0.51 -33.61 -1.67
N ASP A 227 -0.60 -32.88 -1.50
CA ASP A 227 -1.93 -33.31 -1.93
C ASP A 227 -2.36 -32.84 -3.33
N LYS A 228 -1.55 -32.06 -4.06
CA LYS A 228 -1.90 -31.59 -5.41
C LYS A 228 -1.30 -32.39 -6.56
N ASP A 229 -0.48 -33.40 -6.27
CA ASP A 229 0.28 -34.14 -7.29
C ASP A 229 -0.38 -35.44 -7.77
N LYS A 230 -1.61 -35.76 -7.34
CA LYS A 230 -2.24 -37.05 -7.69
C LYS A 230 -3.50 -37.03 -8.57
N ASP A 231 -4.21 -35.91 -8.70
CA ASP A 231 -5.51 -35.91 -9.40
C ASP A 231 -5.81 -34.68 -10.30
N LEU A 232 -4.81 -33.91 -10.74
CA LEU A 232 -5.04 -32.83 -11.71
C LEU A 232 -4.64 -33.23 -13.13
N PRO A 233 -5.55 -33.16 -14.13
CA PRO A 233 -5.15 -33.22 -15.53
C PRO A 233 -4.27 -32.00 -15.83
N ASP A 234 -3.15 -32.26 -16.49
CA ASP A 234 -2.10 -31.30 -16.85
C ASP A 234 -2.68 -29.98 -17.41
N ASN A 235 -2.84 -29.01 -16.52
CA ASN A 235 -3.20 -27.64 -16.83
C ASN A 235 -1.99 -26.72 -16.58
N GLY A 236 -0.84 -27.08 -17.16
CA GLY A 236 0.14 -26.12 -17.71
C GLY A 236 0.89 -25.20 -16.75
N LEU A 237 0.66 -25.28 -15.43
CA LEU A 237 1.46 -24.62 -14.41
C LEU A 237 2.31 -25.68 -13.71
N GLY A 238 3.37 -26.09 -14.39
CA GLY A 238 4.35 -27.03 -13.85
C GLY A 238 5.07 -26.50 -12.59
N PRO A 239 5.83 -27.36 -11.90
CA PRO A 239 6.52 -27.00 -10.67
C PRO A 239 7.48 -25.82 -10.86
N PRO A 240 7.79 -25.04 -9.80
CA PRO A 240 8.64 -23.87 -9.91
C PRO A 240 9.99 -24.26 -10.53
N ARG A 241 10.36 -23.53 -11.59
CA ARG A 241 11.63 -23.73 -12.29
C ARG A 241 12.78 -23.57 -11.29
N ARG A 242 13.60 -24.62 -11.17
CA ARG A 242 14.95 -24.55 -10.59
C ARG A 242 15.69 -23.37 -11.19
N SER A 243 16.42 -22.65 -10.34
CA SER A 243 17.27 -21.51 -10.66
C SER A 243 18.05 -21.70 -11.96
N GLY A 244 17.97 -20.72 -12.86
CA GLY A 244 18.83 -20.61 -14.03
C GLY A 244 18.09 -20.61 -15.36
N ALA A 245 17.37 -19.53 -15.67
CA ALA A 245 17.09 -19.16 -17.06
C ALA A 245 16.70 -17.67 -17.13
N GLN A 246 17.46 -16.93 -17.91
CA GLN A 246 17.21 -15.56 -18.31
C GLN A 246 15.80 -15.42 -18.89
N GLY A 247 15.00 -14.52 -18.32
CA GLY A 247 13.71 -14.14 -18.87
C GLY A 247 13.91 -13.32 -20.14
N LEU A 248 13.70 -13.95 -21.29
CA LEU A 248 13.55 -13.30 -22.58
C LEU A 248 12.23 -12.53 -22.63
N GLY A 249 12.28 -11.28 -22.18
CA GLY A 249 11.33 -10.23 -22.51
C GLY A 249 12.06 -9.11 -23.25
N SER A 250 12.53 -9.42 -24.46
CA SER A 250 13.15 -8.44 -25.37
C SER A 250 12.07 -7.52 -25.94
N GLY A 251 11.62 -6.56 -25.13
CA GLY A 251 11.04 -5.32 -25.62
C GLY A 251 12.18 -4.37 -25.94
N THR A 252 12.49 -4.18 -27.22
CA THR A 252 13.48 -3.22 -27.71
C THR A 252 13.15 -1.81 -27.22
N VAL A 253 13.94 -1.29 -26.29
CA VAL A 253 14.07 0.15 -26.04
C VAL A 253 15.33 0.62 -26.76
N ILE A 254 15.14 1.40 -27.81
CA ILE A 254 16.20 2.08 -28.55
C ILE A 254 16.79 3.14 -27.61
N GLY A 255 17.99 2.89 -27.10
CA GLY A 255 18.72 3.83 -26.24
C GLY A 255 19.33 4.98 -27.04
N TRP A 256 18.73 6.17 -26.94
CA TRP A 256 19.38 7.44 -27.25
C TRP A 256 19.62 8.20 -25.95
N ALA A 257 20.82 8.05 -25.37
CA ALA A 257 21.45 9.02 -24.47
C ALA A 257 22.73 8.40 -23.89
N GLY A 258 23.73 8.18 -24.75
CA GLY A 258 25.02 7.62 -24.37
C GLY A 258 26.20 8.46 -24.82
N TRP A 259 26.04 9.79 -24.95
CA TRP A 259 27.12 10.69 -25.35
C TRP A 259 26.91 12.08 -24.73
N ALA A 260 27.13 12.19 -23.42
CA ALA A 260 27.13 13.49 -22.72
C ALA A 260 28.18 13.55 -21.60
N LEU A 261 29.32 12.87 -21.77
CA LEU A 261 30.39 12.83 -20.76
C LEU A 261 31.82 12.98 -21.30
N TRP A 262 32.01 13.62 -22.47
CA TRP A 262 33.35 13.85 -23.03
C TRP A 262 33.59 15.24 -23.65
N THR A 263 32.89 16.30 -23.21
CA THR A 263 33.16 17.67 -23.70
C THR A 263 33.30 18.75 -22.61
N ALA A 264 33.57 18.38 -21.35
CA ALA A 264 33.76 19.34 -20.25
C ALA A 264 35.23 19.63 -19.87
N TRP A 265 36.21 19.32 -20.74
CA TRP A 265 37.64 19.55 -20.46
C TRP A 265 38.43 20.29 -21.56
N VAL A 266 37.75 21.03 -22.44
CA VAL A 266 38.43 21.92 -23.43
C VAL A 266 37.96 23.39 -23.34
N GLY A 267 37.01 23.71 -22.46
CA GLY A 267 36.41 25.06 -22.35
C GLY A 267 36.87 25.94 -21.18
N VAL A 268 38.01 25.66 -20.52
CA VAL A 268 38.48 26.43 -19.35
C VAL A 268 39.85 27.11 -19.57
N ILE A 269 40.44 27.02 -20.77
CA ILE A 269 41.72 27.71 -21.10
C ILE A 269 41.50 28.93 -22.03
N LEU A 270 40.25 29.35 -22.28
CA LEU A 270 39.96 30.51 -23.14
C LEU A 270 39.19 31.64 -22.44
N SER A 271 39.45 31.84 -21.15
CA SER A 271 38.92 32.97 -20.36
C SER A 271 40.00 33.74 -19.60
N LEU A 272 41.28 33.57 -19.97
CA LEU A 272 42.41 34.25 -19.31
C LEU A 272 43.31 35.06 -20.25
N VAL A 273 42.90 35.29 -21.50
CA VAL A 273 43.53 36.29 -22.37
C VAL A 273 42.45 36.91 -23.27
N LEU A 274 41.76 37.92 -22.73
CA LEU A 274 41.26 39.13 -23.40
C LEU A 274 40.57 40.03 -22.36
#